data_AF-A0A1I0N6M0-F1
#
_entry.id   AF-A0A1I0N6M0-F1
#
_cell.length_a   1.000
_cell.length_b   1.000
_cell.length_c   1.000
_cell.angle_alpha   90.00
_cell.angle_beta   90.00
_cell.angle_gamma   90.00
#
_symmetry.space_group_name_H-M   'P 1'
#
loop_
_entity.id
_entity.type
_entity.pdbx_description
1 polymer ?
#
loop_
_entity_poly.entity_id
_entity_poly.type
_entity_poly.pdbx_seq_one_letter_code
_entity_poly.pdbx_strand_id
1 'polypeptide(L)'
;MTDATVDGEAEGPTVVRLRPSCTTQEVDAGEHYHATVNGVVEYGAFVDLSEHVSGLVHESTFTGDPDLSVGDDVVVHLTEVRDNGDLSFELADLDDFETVERSHAYDRTAAATVGDRVGDTVHVEGEIVQIKQTGGPTVFRVRDETSAVPCTAFEAAGVRAHPDVEVGDIVHVKGEAEEREGTFQVEVATLDVLEGGEAADVARRLDAAFAEQADPVETETLVDWPALEQLVPDLQSVARTLRRAVLEGRPIRMRHHADGDGMCASLPVQYALRQFIEDTHQDDDAARHLLKRLPSKAPYYEMEDATRDLNFALEDRARHGQKLPLLLMLDNGSTEEDTPAYKTLDNYDIPIVVVDHHHPDPEAVDPLVDEHVNPYLHGEDYRITTGMLCVELARMIYPGLTDDLEHVPAVAGLSDRSKADAMTDYLDLAREAGYDEDFLQQMSEALDYEAYMLRYDHGTQVIADILNVDGDEQRHRELVPFLDRLADDAVEDQLDATESHVEHERVASGANLYRIDVENHAHRFTYPAPGKTTGEIHDRKVEETGEPVITIGYGPDFAVLRSDGVRLDIPTMVEDLNDELPGAGVSGGGHLVVGSIRFVPGMRERVLDALIEKMAEAELDDDLRSAPQR
;
A
#
# COMPACT_ATOMS: atom_id res chain seq x y z
N MET A 1 30.95 48.05 47.10
CA MET A 1 31.39 46.78 47.70
C MET A 1 30.13 45.95 47.84
N THR A 2 29.85 45.01 46.95
CA THR A 2 30.72 43.90 46.55
C THR A 2 30.64 43.64 45.04
N ASP A 3 31.82 43.49 44.46
CA ASP A 3 32.09 43.00 43.11
C ASP A 3 31.76 41.50 43.06
N ALA A 4 31.02 41.06 42.06
CA ALA A 4 30.77 39.65 41.79
C ALA A 4 31.56 39.29 40.52
N THR A 5 32.73 38.70 40.74
CA THR A 5 33.56 38.07 39.70
C THR A 5 32.81 36.88 39.12
N VAL A 6 32.64 36.91 37.80
CA VAL A 6 32.28 35.75 36.98
C VAL A 6 33.54 34.89 36.87
N ASP A 7 33.57 33.75 37.53
CA ASP A 7 34.54 32.70 37.26
C ASP A 7 34.14 32.05 35.93
N GLY A 8 34.95 32.27 34.88
CA GLY A 8 34.90 31.45 33.68
C GLY A 8 35.59 30.12 33.98
N GLU A 9 34.86 29.02 33.91
CA GLU A 9 35.44 27.68 33.86
C GLU A 9 36.35 27.62 32.63
N ALA A 10 37.62 27.25 32.82
CA ALA A 10 38.54 27.00 31.73
C ALA A 10 38.15 25.67 31.07
N GLU A 11 37.56 25.71 29.87
CA GLU A 11 37.44 24.54 29.00
C GLU A 11 38.85 23.96 28.77
N GLY A 12 39.02 22.65 29.00
CA GLY A 12 40.27 21.94 28.74
C GLY A 12 40.64 21.93 27.25
N PRO A 13 41.86 21.54 26.87
CA PRO A 13 42.24 21.46 25.46
C PRO A 13 41.37 20.43 24.72
N THR A 14 40.91 20.78 23.53
CA THR A 14 40.15 19.91 22.64
C THR A 14 41.08 19.21 21.65
N VAL A 15 40.91 17.90 21.48
CA VAL A 15 41.60 17.09 20.46
C VAL A 15 40.58 16.61 19.44
N VAL A 16 40.80 16.95 18.19
CA VAL A 16 39.92 16.60 17.08
C VAL A 16 40.25 15.19 16.59
N ARG A 17 39.24 14.33 16.46
CA ARG A 17 39.36 13.06 15.74
C ARG A 17 38.75 13.25 14.37
N LEU A 18 39.58 13.28 13.32
CA LEU A 18 39.07 13.30 11.96
C LEU A 18 38.47 11.93 11.62
N ARG A 19 37.34 11.93 10.93
CA ARG A 19 36.78 10.71 10.33
C ARG A 19 37.55 10.33 9.05
N PRO A 20 37.51 9.06 8.60
CA PRO A 20 38.29 8.57 7.46
C PRO A 20 38.15 9.40 6.18
N SER A 21 36.94 9.89 5.91
CA SER A 21 36.58 10.71 4.74
C SER A 21 37.15 12.13 4.74
N CYS A 22 37.66 12.63 5.88
CA CYS A 22 38.15 14.00 6.02
C CYS A 22 39.33 14.26 5.09
N THR A 23 39.36 15.47 4.53
CA THR A 23 40.44 15.94 3.66
C THR A 23 41.22 17.05 4.36
N THR A 24 42.20 17.62 3.67
CA THR A 24 42.95 18.78 4.18
C THR A 24 42.11 20.05 4.32
N GLN A 25 40.83 20.04 3.91
CA GLN A 25 39.89 21.14 4.15
C GLN A 25 39.37 21.18 5.59
N GLU A 26 39.43 20.05 6.31
CA GLU A 26 38.96 19.91 7.69
C GLU A 26 40.05 20.10 8.73
N VAL A 27 41.27 20.47 8.32
CA VAL A 27 42.38 20.72 9.24
C VAL A 27 42.70 22.20 9.36
N ASP A 28 42.83 22.66 10.60
CA ASP A 28 43.16 24.04 10.95
C ASP A 28 44.48 24.08 11.72
N ALA A 29 45.38 24.97 11.29
CA ALA A 29 46.62 25.21 12.01
C ALA A 29 46.31 25.75 13.42
N GLY A 30 46.95 25.17 14.44
CA GLY A 30 46.74 25.48 15.86
C GLY A 30 45.86 24.48 16.60
N GLU A 31 45.25 23.50 15.93
CA GLU A 31 44.45 22.46 16.56
C GLU A 31 45.26 21.20 16.88
N HIS A 32 44.72 20.40 17.81
CA HIS A 32 45.26 19.09 18.17
C HIS A 32 44.43 18.00 17.50
N TYR A 33 45.07 16.95 17.00
CA TYR A 33 44.42 15.84 16.32
C TYR A 33 44.84 14.49 16.91
N HIS A 34 43.91 13.54 16.92
CA HIS A 34 44.27 12.11 17.01
C HIS A 34 44.94 11.71 15.69
N ALA A 35 46.07 11.02 15.76
CA ALA A 35 46.76 10.52 14.60
C ALA A 35 47.42 9.16 14.88
N THR A 36 47.57 8.33 13.85
CA THR A 36 48.23 7.03 13.93
C THR A 36 49.56 7.09 13.19
N VAL A 37 50.64 6.60 13.80
CA VAL A 37 51.98 6.57 13.18
C VAL A 37 52.00 5.59 12.01
N ASN A 38 52.22 6.08 10.79
CA ASN A 38 52.30 5.27 9.57
C ASN A 38 53.75 4.90 9.21
N GLY A 39 54.73 5.73 9.57
CA GLY A 39 56.13 5.45 9.26
C GLY A 39 57.12 6.23 10.10
N VAL A 40 58.18 5.58 10.58
CA VAL A 40 59.26 6.23 11.34
C VAL A 40 60.53 6.30 10.48
N VAL A 41 61.11 7.49 10.37
CA VAL A 41 62.32 7.78 9.58
C VAL A 41 63.35 8.52 10.43
N GLU A 42 64.60 8.60 9.97
CA GLU A 42 65.70 9.22 10.73
C GLU A 42 65.45 10.68 11.11
N TYR A 43 64.56 11.39 10.42
CA TYR A 43 64.28 12.81 10.63
C TYR A 43 62.87 13.10 11.18
N GLY A 44 62.11 12.07 11.58
CA GLY A 44 60.76 12.24 12.12
C GLY A 44 59.84 11.04 11.97
N ALA A 45 58.55 11.23 12.23
CA ALA A 45 57.51 10.22 12.07
C ALA A 45 56.37 10.77 11.20
N PHE A 46 55.96 9.99 10.19
CA PHE A 46 54.74 10.24 9.42
C PHE A 46 53.55 9.73 10.21
N VAL A 47 52.53 10.58 10.30
CA VAL A 47 51.27 10.30 11.00
C VAL A 47 50.11 10.53 10.06
N ASP A 48 49.09 9.67 10.17
CA ASP A 48 47.84 9.78 9.44
C ASP A 48 46.75 10.27 10.40
N LEU A 49 46.04 11.33 10.00
CA LEU A 49 44.87 11.83 10.71
C LEU A 49 43.58 11.24 10.12
N SER A 50 43.56 10.92 8.82
CA SER A 50 42.49 10.23 8.11
C SER A 50 43.07 9.44 6.91
N GLU A 51 42.24 8.79 6.09
CA GLU A 51 42.68 8.10 4.87
C GLU A 51 43.24 9.07 3.80
N HIS A 52 42.92 10.35 3.89
CA HIS A 52 43.30 11.37 2.91
C HIS A 52 44.20 12.46 3.50
N VAL A 53 44.46 12.43 4.81
CA VAL A 53 45.23 13.45 5.52
C VAL A 53 46.37 12.80 6.27
N SER A 54 47.58 13.06 5.80
CA SER A 54 48.83 12.67 6.47
C SER A 54 49.78 13.84 6.58
N GLY A 55 50.71 13.75 7.51
CA GLY A 55 51.80 14.71 7.61
C GLY A 55 52.95 14.22 8.46
N LEU A 56 53.88 15.13 8.73
CA LEU A 56 55.15 14.78 9.34
C LEU A 56 55.31 15.47 10.70
N VAL A 57 55.62 14.66 11.71
CA VAL A 57 56.18 15.13 12.97
C VAL A 57 57.70 15.10 12.85
N HIS A 58 58.35 16.26 12.88
CA HIS A 58 59.81 16.35 12.68
C HIS A 58 60.58 16.02 13.96
N GLU A 59 61.72 15.33 13.88
CA GLU A 59 62.48 14.89 15.08
C GLU A 59 62.86 16.05 16.02
N SER A 60 63.02 17.27 15.48
CA SER A 60 63.40 18.45 16.25
C SER A 60 62.34 18.90 17.24
N THR A 61 61.12 18.39 17.13
CA THR A 61 59.98 18.72 17.99
C THR A 61 59.79 17.68 19.10
N PHE A 62 60.59 16.61 19.10
CA PHE A 62 60.54 15.59 20.14
C PHE A 62 61.14 16.08 21.45
N THR A 63 60.37 15.98 22.53
CA THR A 63 60.87 16.14 23.90
C THR A 63 61.46 14.81 24.39
N GLY A 64 62.76 14.61 24.18
CA GLY A 64 63.47 13.39 24.56
C GLY A 64 63.68 12.45 23.38
N ASP A 65 63.73 11.15 23.64
CA ASP A 65 63.86 10.09 22.64
C ASP A 65 62.56 9.26 22.67
N PRO A 66 61.50 9.69 21.97
CA PRO A 66 60.20 9.04 22.03
C PRO A 66 60.27 7.69 21.32
N ASP A 67 59.80 6.63 22.01
CA ASP A 67 59.73 5.27 21.46
C ASP A 67 58.48 5.13 20.59
N LEU A 68 58.53 5.70 19.38
CA LEU A 68 57.43 5.63 18.40
C LEU A 68 57.60 4.40 17.50
N SER A 69 56.53 3.63 17.36
CA SER A 69 56.38 2.50 16.46
C SER A 69 55.24 2.72 15.47
N VAL A 70 55.33 2.09 14.31
CA VAL A 70 54.22 2.10 13.33
C VAL A 70 52.99 1.44 13.95
N GLY A 71 51.85 2.14 13.89
CA GLY A 71 50.58 1.77 14.49
C GLY A 71 50.29 2.40 15.85
N ASP A 72 51.21 3.21 16.40
CA ASP A 72 50.96 3.92 17.66
C ASP A 72 49.96 5.05 17.47
N ASP A 73 48.99 5.17 18.40
CA ASP A 73 48.06 6.30 18.47
C ASP A 73 48.67 7.44 19.29
N VAL A 74 48.75 8.62 18.68
CA VAL A 74 49.36 9.82 19.27
C VAL A 74 48.44 11.03 19.11
N VAL A 75 48.65 12.03 19.96
CA VAL A 75 48.04 13.36 19.78
C VAL A 75 49.07 14.28 19.17
N VAL A 76 48.70 14.94 18.07
CA VAL A 76 49.57 15.85 17.34
C VAL A 76 48.97 17.23 17.24
N HIS A 77 49.79 18.26 17.40
CA HIS A 77 49.42 19.65 17.20
C HIS A 77 49.83 20.09 15.78
N LEU A 78 48.88 20.55 14.98
CA LEU A 78 49.16 21.04 13.63
C LEU A 78 49.79 22.44 13.71
N THR A 79 51.08 22.53 13.45
CA THR A 79 51.81 23.82 13.56
C THR A 79 51.73 24.67 12.30
N GLU A 80 51.81 24.03 11.13
CA GLU A 80 51.89 24.73 9.86
C GLU A 80 51.38 23.85 8.71
N VAL A 81 50.60 24.48 7.82
CA VAL A 81 50.29 23.97 6.48
C VAL A 81 51.23 24.68 5.51
N ARG A 82 52.14 23.94 4.86
CA ARG A 82 53.15 24.52 3.96
C ARG A 82 52.54 24.91 2.61
N ASP A 83 53.24 25.78 1.88
CA ASP A 83 52.81 26.27 0.55
C ASP A 83 52.57 25.16 -0.50
N ASN A 84 53.17 23.98 -0.32
CA ASN A 84 52.99 22.81 -1.18
C ASN A 84 51.87 21.86 -0.72
N GLY A 85 51.17 22.17 0.36
CA GLY A 85 50.09 21.36 0.94
C GLY A 85 50.54 20.37 2.02
N ASP A 86 51.84 20.30 2.34
CA ASP A 86 52.35 19.39 3.37
C ASP A 86 51.99 19.89 4.78
N LEU A 87 51.56 18.97 5.65
CA LEU A 87 51.21 19.25 7.04
C LEU A 87 52.38 18.97 7.99
N SER A 88 52.71 19.95 8.83
CA SER A 88 53.77 19.84 9.85
C SER A 88 53.19 19.78 11.25
N PHE A 89 53.53 18.71 11.98
CA PHE A 89 52.98 18.39 13.28
C PHE A 89 54.03 18.41 14.40
N GLU A 90 53.57 18.62 15.63
CA GLU A 90 54.34 18.43 16.86
C GLU A 90 53.63 17.40 17.75
N LEU A 91 54.38 16.55 18.48
CA LEU A 91 53.75 15.68 19.50
C LEU A 91 53.21 16.55 20.63
N ALA A 92 51.96 16.30 21.02
CA ALA A 92 51.35 16.95 22.16
C ALA A 92 51.17 15.94 23.30
N ASP A 93 51.76 16.25 24.45
CA ASP A 93 51.61 15.47 25.68
C ASP A 93 50.53 16.13 26.54
N LEU A 94 49.29 15.66 26.38
CA LEU A 94 48.10 16.21 27.05
C LEU A 94 47.56 15.19 28.07
N ASP A 95 47.57 15.55 29.36
CA ASP A 95 47.11 14.68 30.45
C ASP A 95 45.57 14.55 30.51
N ASP A 96 44.84 15.62 30.18
CA ASP A 96 43.37 15.68 30.17
C ASP A 96 42.90 16.52 28.96
N PHE A 97 42.06 15.95 28.10
CA PHE A 97 41.48 16.62 26.94
C PHE A 97 40.10 16.08 26.59
N GLU A 98 39.28 16.91 25.94
CA GLU A 98 38.01 16.49 25.35
C GLU A 98 38.24 16.10 23.89
N THR A 99 37.71 14.96 23.46
CA THR A 99 37.77 14.56 22.05
C THR A 99 36.50 14.98 21.33
N VAL A 100 36.66 15.72 20.24
CA VAL A 100 35.56 16.12 19.34
C VAL A 100 35.76 15.46 17.98
N GLU A 101 34.76 14.78 17.47
CA GLU A 101 34.81 14.22 16.12
C GLU A 101 34.54 15.30 15.07
N ARG A 102 35.29 15.27 13.97
CA ARG A 102 35.10 16.15 12.80
C ARG A 102 35.00 15.29 11.54
N SER A 103 34.04 15.62 10.68
CA SER A 103 33.75 14.90 9.43
C SER A 103 33.92 15.84 8.22
N HIS A 104 34.18 15.30 7.03
CA HIS A 104 34.26 16.09 5.80
C HIS A 104 32.91 16.75 5.50
N ALA A 105 32.91 18.06 5.23
CA ALA A 105 31.68 18.79 4.90
C ALA A 105 31.63 19.07 3.38
N TYR A 106 31.07 18.15 2.61
CA TYR A 106 30.62 18.46 1.25
C TYR A 106 29.22 19.05 1.25
N ASP A 107 28.96 19.98 0.31
CA ASP A 107 27.63 20.52 0.07
C ASP A 107 26.75 19.43 -0.55
N ARG A 108 26.01 18.72 0.31
CA ARG A 108 25.09 17.67 -0.10
C ARG A 108 24.00 18.21 -0.99
N THR A 109 23.73 17.51 -2.06
CA THR A 109 22.61 17.73 -2.95
C THR A 109 21.52 16.74 -2.59
N ALA A 110 20.34 17.25 -2.24
CA ALA A 110 19.18 16.40 -2.01
C ALA A 110 18.78 15.72 -3.33
N ALA A 111 18.46 14.43 -3.29
CA ALA A 111 18.09 13.63 -4.45
C ALA A 111 16.95 14.30 -5.23
N ALA A 112 15.94 14.83 -4.54
CA ALA A 112 14.81 15.56 -5.12
C ALA A 112 15.23 16.78 -5.97
N THR A 113 16.41 17.36 -5.72
CA THR A 113 16.89 18.60 -6.36
C THR A 113 17.98 18.36 -7.41
N VAL A 114 18.33 17.11 -7.71
CA VAL A 114 19.35 16.78 -8.72
C VAL A 114 19.00 17.36 -10.09
N GLY A 115 17.72 17.36 -10.47
CA GLY A 115 17.25 17.96 -11.72
C GLY A 115 17.50 19.48 -11.84
N ASP A 116 17.55 20.19 -10.72
CA ASP A 116 17.87 21.63 -10.70
C ASP A 116 19.37 21.92 -10.89
N ARG A 117 20.19 20.86 -10.86
CA ARG A 117 21.66 20.92 -10.86
C ARG A 117 22.29 20.27 -12.09
N VAL A 118 21.53 20.06 -13.16
CA VAL A 118 22.04 19.42 -14.40
C VAL A 118 23.29 20.15 -14.92
N GLY A 119 24.36 19.39 -15.13
CA GLY A 119 25.69 19.86 -15.55
C GLY A 119 26.63 20.26 -14.40
N ASP A 120 26.16 20.27 -13.15
CA ASP A 120 26.99 20.47 -11.96
C ASP A 120 27.46 19.12 -11.38
N THR A 121 28.59 19.16 -10.66
CA THR A 121 28.98 18.04 -9.80
C THR A 121 28.17 18.07 -8.51
N VAL A 122 27.49 16.96 -8.21
CA VAL A 122 26.63 16.78 -7.04
C VAL A 122 27.19 15.71 -6.10
N HIS A 123 26.80 15.82 -4.83
CA HIS A 123 27.15 14.87 -3.78
C HIS A 123 25.88 14.36 -3.11
N VAL A 124 25.59 13.07 -3.24
CA VAL A 124 24.38 12.44 -2.68
C VAL A 124 24.80 11.42 -1.63
N GLU A 125 24.25 11.53 -0.42
CA GLU A 125 24.35 10.49 0.61
C GLU A 125 23.01 9.77 0.70
N GLY A 126 23.02 8.45 0.77
CA GLY A 126 21.77 7.71 0.88
C GLY A 126 21.96 6.22 0.99
N GLU A 127 20.85 5.51 1.02
CA GLU A 127 20.82 4.04 1.02
C GLU A 127 20.61 3.53 -0.41
N ILE A 128 21.32 2.47 -0.79
CA ILE A 128 21.08 1.75 -2.04
C ILE A 128 19.78 0.94 -1.93
N VAL A 129 18.71 1.40 -2.56
CA VAL A 129 17.40 0.72 -2.51
C VAL A 129 17.19 -0.27 -3.67
N GLN A 130 17.94 -0.12 -4.76
CA GLN A 130 17.87 -1.03 -5.91
C GLN A 130 19.18 -1.01 -6.71
N ILE A 131 19.56 -2.18 -7.25
CA ILE A 131 20.67 -2.32 -8.21
C ILE A 131 20.15 -3.01 -9.47
N LYS A 132 20.32 -2.37 -10.63
CA LYS A 132 19.92 -2.92 -11.93
C LYS A 132 21.11 -2.97 -12.87
N GLN A 133 21.52 -4.19 -13.24
CA GLN A 133 22.48 -4.37 -14.32
C GLN A 133 21.78 -4.23 -15.67
N THR A 134 22.19 -3.24 -16.46
CA THR A 134 21.72 -3.10 -17.85
C THR A 134 22.71 -3.70 -18.84
N GLY A 135 22.38 -3.68 -20.14
CA GLY A 135 23.34 -4.01 -21.20
C GLY A 135 24.52 -3.03 -21.31
N GLY A 136 24.42 -1.85 -20.68
CA GLY A 136 25.46 -0.85 -20.56
C GLY A 136 25.88 -0.65 -19.10
N PRO A 137 25.55 0.48 -18.45
CA PRO A 137 25.94 0.76 -17.07
C PRO A 137 25.19 -0.08 -16.04
N THR A 138 25.75 -0.16 -14.85
CA THR A 138 25.02 -0.55 -13.63
C THR A 138 24.31 0.68 -13.09
N VAL A 139 23.01 0.54 -12.80
CA VAL A 139 22.20 1.61 -12.22
C VAL A 139 21.99 1.30 -10.75
N PHE A 140 22.50 2.17 -9.88
CA PHE A 140 22.31 2.16 -8.44
C PHE A 140 21.25 3.20 -8.10
N ARG A 141 20.11 2.79 -7.54
CA ARG A 141 19.12 3.77 -7.05
C ARG A 141 19.45 4.12 -5.62
N VAL A 142 19.85 5.37 -5.39
CA VAL A 142 20.24 5.91 -4.08
C VAL A 142 19.09 6.74 -3.54
N ARG A 143 18.61 6.40 -2.34
CA ARG A 143 17.54 7.11 -1.65
C ARG A 143 18.11 7.92 -0.50
N ASP A 144 17.80 9.22 -0.50
CA ASP A 144 18.11 10.12 0.61
C ASP A 144 16.84 10.47 1.41
N GLU A 145 16.89 11.52 2.23
CA GLU A 145 15.73 12.02 2.99
C GLU A 145 14.62 12.63 2.13
N THR A 146 14.81 12.81 0.83
CA THR A 146 13.92 13.60 -0.02
C THR A 146 13.32 12.81 -1.18
N SER A 147 14.10 11.94 -1.82
CA SER A 147 13.66 11.12 -2.95
C SER A 147 14.67 10.00 -3.24
N ALA A 148 14.44 9.24 -4.30
CA ALA A 148 15.38 8.27 -4.83
C ALA A 148 15.84 8.68 -6.24
N VAL A 149 17.16 8.81 -6.43
CA VAL A 149 17.79 9.21 -7.70
C VAL A 149 18.59 8.04 -8.30
N PRO A 150 18.52 7.81 -9.62
CA PRO A 150 19.38 6.84 -10.29
C PRO A 150 20.81 7.36 -10.44
N CYS A 151 21.77 6.60 -9.92
CA CYS A 151 23.21 6.82 -10.05
C CYS A 151 23.79 5.78 -11.00
N THR A 152 24.27 6.19 -12.17
CA THR A 152 24.76 5.28 -13.21
C THR A 152 26.28 5.20 -13.23
N ALA A 153 26.82 3.99 -13.09
CA ALA A 153 28.26 3.72 -13.18
C ALA A 153 28.56 2.78 -14.36
N PHE A 154 29.59 3.10 -15.13
CA PHE A 154 29.99 2.31 -16.30
C PHE A 154 31.44 1.83 -16.18
N GLU A 155 31.62 0.50 -16.19
CA GLU A 155 32.94 -0.13 -16.26
C GLU A 155 33.21 -0.67 -17.68
N ALA A 156 32.35 -1.58 -18.14
CA ALA A 156 32.33 -2.12 -19.50
C ALA A 156 30.94 -2.69 -19.83
N ALA A 157 30.65 -2.88 -21.11
CA ALA A 157 29.34 -3.40 -21.54
C ALA A 157 29.02 -4.77 -20.91
N GLY A 158 27.95 -4.82 -20.09
CA GLY A 158 27.50 -6.02 -19.39
C GLY A 158 28.34 -6.43 -18.18
N VAL A 159 29.31 -5.61 -17.77
CA VAL A 159 30.09 -5.80 -16.54
C VAL A 159 29.48 -4.95 -15.43
N ARG A 160 29.29 -5.54 -14.25
CA ARG A 160 28.81 -4.83 -13.06
C ARG A 160 29.89 -3.91 -12.51
N ALA A 161 29.62 -2.62 -12.47
CA ALA A 161 30.42 -1.64 -11.73
C ALA A 161 30.19 -1.84 -10.22
N HIS A 162 31.18 -1.54 -9.38
CA HIS A 162 31.14 -1.67 -7.91
C HIS A 162 30.50 -3.00 -7.43
N PRO A 163 31.14 -4.17 -7.68
CA PRO A 163 30.57 -5.47 -7.37
C PRO A 163 30.36 -5.71 -5.87
N ASP A 164 31.11 -5.00 -5.03
CA ASP A 164 31.08 -5.12 -3.57
C ASP A 164 29.95 -4.31 -2.92
N VAL A 165 29.25 -3.46 -3.68
CA VAL A 165 28.10 -2.67 -3.20
C VAL A 165 26.81 -3.50 -3.30
N GLU A 166 26.08 -3.62 -2.21
CA GLU A 166 24.84 -4.35 -2.08
C GLU A 166 23.63 -3.43 -1.81
N VAL A 167 22.41 -3.98 -1.96
CA VAL A 167 21.19 -3.28 -1.56
C VAL A 167 21.16 -3.18 -0.04
N GLY A 168 20.90 -1.99 0.48
CA GLY A 168 20.94 -1.67 1.92
C GLY A 168 22.23 -0.96 2.35
N ASP A 169 23.25 -0.88 1.48
CA ASP A 169 24.47 -0.14 1.78
C ASP A 169 24.19 1.37 1.88
N ILE A 170 24.76 2.00 2.89
CA ILE A 170 24.78 3.45 3.03
C ILE A 170 25.98 3.98 2.26
N VAL A 171 25.74 4.86 1.29
CA VAL A 171 26.76 5.30 0.34
C VAL A 171 26.85 6.82 0.27
N HIS A 172 28.02 7.28 -0.14
CA HIS A 172 28.23 8.60 -0.72
C HIS A 172 28.51 8.45 -2.21
N VAL A 173 27.77 9.20 -3.02
CA VAL A 173 27.94 9.27 -4.47
C VAL A 173 28.36 10.68 -4.85
N LYS A 174 29.47 10.78 -5.56
CA LYS A 174 29.89 11.99 -6.26
C LYS A 174 29.77 11.76 -7.76
N GLY A 175 29.12 12.67 -8.46
CA GLY A 175 28.93 12.54 -9.89
C GLY A 175 28.43 13.80 -10.57
N GLU A 176 28.29 13.76 -11.89
CA GLU A 176 27.69 14.83 -12.68
C GLU A 176 26.18 14.60 -12.79
N ALA A 177 25.38 15.61 -12.49
CA ALA A 177 23.94 15.52 -12.68
C ALA A 177 23.59 15.65 -14.18
N GLU A 178 22.82 14.70 -14.71
CA GLU A 178 22.45 14.64 -16.11
C GLU A 178 20.94 14.42 -16.30
N GLU A 179 20.43 14.84 -17.46
CA GLU A 179 19.10 14.48 -17.93
C GLU A 179 19.21 13.40 -19.01
N ARG A 180 18.48 12.29 -18.86
CA ARG A 180 18.46 11.19 -19.82
C ARG A 180 17.04 10.67 -20.01
N GLU A 181 16.57 10.69 -21.26
CA GLU A 181 15.24 10.19 -21.62
C GLU A 181 14.08 10.84 -20.83
N GLY A 182 14.28 12.09 -20.37
CA GLY A 182 13.30 12.84 -19.58
C GLY A 182 13.39 12.65 -18.07
N THR A 183 14.29 11.79 -17.59
CA THR A 183 14.55 11.59 -16.15
C THR A 183 15.93 12.11 -15.75
N PHE A 184 16.06 12.54 -14.49
CA PHE A 184 17.33 13.02 -13.94
C PHE A 184 18.12 11.88 -13.32
N GLN A 185 19.44 11.89 -13.53
CA GLN A 185 20.35 10.88 -13.00
C GLN A 185 21.68 11.51 -12.57
N VAL A 186 22.49 10.74 -11.85
CA VAL A 186 23.87 11.09 -11.51
C VAL A 186 24.83 10.15 -12.25
N GLU A 187 25.66 10.67 -13.15
CA GLU A 187 26.78 9.91 -13.71
C GLU A 187 27.88 9.78 -12.65
N VAL A 188 28.07 8.56 -12.16
CA VAL A 188 28.93 8.28 -10.99
C VAL A 188 30.40 8.48 -11.36
N ALA A 189 31.05 9.41 -10.66
CA ALA A 189 32.50 9.56 -10.67
C ALA A 189 33.16 8.77 -9.53
N THR A 190 32.59 8.84 -8.32
CA THR A 190 32.96 7.99 -7.18
C THR A 190 31.71 7.50 -6.44
N LEU A 191 31.79 6.29 -5.91
CA LEU A 191 30.76 5.67 -5.08
C LEU A 191 31.49 4.96 -3.93
N ASP A 192 31.30 5.51 -2.74
CA ASP A 192 31.99 5.10 -1.52
C ASP A 192 30.95 4.55 -0.54
N VAL A 193 31.18 3.34 -0.02
CA VAL A 193 30.33 2.78 1.04
C VAL A 193 30.76 3.40 2.36
N LEU A 194 29.82 4.05 3.04
CA LEU A 194 30.07 4.67 4.33
C LEU A 194 30.09 3.59 5.41
N GLU A 195 31.02 3.71 6.36
CA GLU A 195 31.17 2.79 7.49
C GLU A 195 31.19 3.52 8.83
N GLY A 196 31.02 2.77 9.93
CA GLY A 196 31.17 3.27 11.29
C GLY A 196 30.21 4.42 11.63
N GLY A 197 30.75 5.49 12.23
CA GLY A 197 29.95 6.63 12.70
C GLY A 197 29.24 7.39 11.57
N GLU A 198 29.84 7.48 10.38
CA GLU A 198 29.24 8.19 9.24
C GLU A 198 28.01 7.46 8.72
N ALA A 199 28.13 6.14 8.51
CA ALA A 199 26.99 5.31 8.16
C ALA A 199 25.87 5.41 9.19
N ALA A 200 26.20 5.40 10.49
CA ALA A 200 25.22 5.49 11.57
C ALA A 200 24.53 6.87 11.63
N ASP A 201 25.24 7.96 11.32
CA ASP A 201 24.67 9.31 11.26
C ASP A 201 23.74 9.47 10.07
N VAL A 202 24.14 9.00 8.89
CA VAL A 202 23.32 9.00 7.69
C VAL A 202 22.09 8.11 7.89
N ALA A 203 22.26 6.88 8.38
CA ALA A 203 21.16 5.96 8.64
C ALA A 203 20.13 6.56 9.61
N ARG A 204 20.57 7.15 10.74
CA ARG A 204 19.63 7.80 11.70
C ARG A 204 18.82 8.93 11.07
N ARG A 205 19.44 9.72 10.20
CA ARG A 205 18.78 10.82 9.49
C ARG A 205 17.80 10.30 8.44
N LEU A 206 18.20 9.28 7.68
CA LEU A 206 17.31 8.60 6.73
C LEU A 206 16.13 7.96 7.46
N ASP A 207 16.36 7.23 8.55
CA ASP A 207 15.31 6.60 9.35
C ASP A 207 14.31 7.62 9.91
N ALA A 208 14.80 8.77 10.41
CA ALA A 208 13.95 9.83 10.93
C ALA A 208 13.10 10.47 9.83
N ALA A 209 13.71 10.84 8.69
CA ALA A 209 13.00 11.40 7.55
C ALA A 209 12.00 10.40 6.95
N PHE A 210 12.39 9.13 6.88
CA PHE A 210 11.56 8.05 6.40
C PHE A 210 10.34 7.83 7.31
N ALA A 211 10.52 7.85 8.63
CA ALA A 211 9.42 7.73 9.58
C ALA A 211 8.44 8.91 9.45
N GLU A 212 8.94 10.14 9.33
CA GLU A 212 8.12 11.34 9.13
C GLU A 212 7.36 11.29 7.80
N GLN A 213 7.99 10.86 6.71
CA GLN A 213 7.32 10.73 5.41
C GLN A 213 6.32 9.58 5.38
N ALA A 214 6.58 8.50 6.09
CA ALA A 214 5.65 7.38 6.20
C ALA A 214 4.42 7.75 7.01
N ASP A 215 4.47 8.77 7.89
CA ASP A 215 3.31 9.16 8.67
C ASP A 215 2.14 9.58 7.76
N PRO A 216 0.91 9.12 8.06
CA PRO A 216 -0.27 9.46 7.28
C PRO A 216 -0.58 10.95 7.34
N VAL A 217 -1.26 11.44 6.31
CA VAL A 217 -1.85 12.78 6.32
C VAL A 217 -2.91 12.83 7.41
N GLU A 218 -2.81 13.83 8.31
CA GLU A 218 -3.84 14.06 9.32
C GLU A 218 -5.11 14.60 8.65
N THR A 219 -6.20 13.84 8.77
CA THR A 219 -7.51 14.19 8.21
C THR A 219 -8.60 14.01 9.25
N GLU A 220 -9.61 14.87 9.20
CA GLU A 220 -10.91 14.61 9.85
C GLU A 220 -11.74 13.75 8.89
N THR A 221 -12.56 12.83 9.43
CA THR A 221 -13.48 12.01 8.62
C THR A 221 -14.45 12.90 7.85
N LEU A 222 -14.90 12.44 6.69
CA LEU A 222 -15.84 13.18 5.84
C LEU A 222 -17.19 13.40 6.53
N VAL A 223 -17.60 12.43 7.34
CA VAL A 223 -18.84 12.46 8.13
C VAL A 223 -18.49 12.18 9.60
N ASP A 224 -19.18 12.88 10.51
CA ASP A 224 -19.14 12.62 11.95
C ASP A 224 -19.92 11.33 12.24
N TRP A 225 -19.20 10.20 12.25
CA TRP A 225 -19.78 8.88 12.47
C TRP A 225 -18.97 8.09 13.50
N PRO A 226 -19.41 8.04 14.77
CA PRO A 226 -18.66 7.39 15.85
C PRO A 226 -18.34 5.90 15.61
N ALA A 227 -19.14 5.19 14.80
CA ALA A 227 -18.86 3.81 14.44
C ALA A 227 -17.61 3.70 13.54
N LEU A 228 -17.49 4.59 12.55
CA LEU A 228 -16.34 4.66 11.65
C LEU A 228 -15.10 5.23 12.35
N GLU A 229 -15.27 6.20 13.26
CA GLU A 229 -14.16 6.81 14.02
C GLU A 229 -13.34 5.76 14.80
N GLN A 230 -13.96 4.66 15.23
CA GLN A 230 -13.26 3.56 15.92
C GLN A 230 -12.23 2.85 15.03
N LEU A 231 -12.44 2.87 13.70
CA LEU A 231 -11.58 2.23 12.70
C LEU A 231 -10.45 3.16 12.21
N VAL A 232 -10.54 4.48 12.48
CA VAL A 232 -9.56 5.47 12.02
C VAL A 232 -8.12 5.15 12.46
N PRO A 233 -7.83 4.73 13.71
CA PRO A 233 -6.47 4.37 14.10
C PRO A 233 -5.90 3.21 13.27
N ASP A 234 -6.73 2.23 12.91
CA ASP A 234 -6.31 1.08 12.11
C ASP A 234 -6.08 1.50 10.65
N LEU A 235 -6.94 2.37 10.09
CA LEU A 235 -6.73 2.96 8.77
C LEU A 235 -5.47 3.82 8.70
N GLN A 236 -5.14 4.56 9.77
CA GLN A 236 -3.87 5.30 9.87
C GLN A 236 -2.67 4.36 9.90
N SER A 237 -2.79 3.21 10.56
CA SER A 237 -1.74 2.17 10.52
C SER A 237 -1.54 1.66 9.09
N VAL A 238 -2.64 1.31 8.40
CA VAL A 238 -2.59 0.84 7.01
C VAL A 238 -2.02 1.91 6.08
N ALA A 239 -2.44 3.17 6.20
CA ALA A 239 -1.90 4.28 5.44
C ALA A 239 -0.38 4.41 5.62
N ARG A 240 0.11 4.29 6.86
CA ARG A 240 1.54 4.32 7.17
C ARG A 240 2.28 3.17 6.49
N THR A 241 1.73 1.96 6.54
CA THR A 241 2.32 0.78 5.89
C THR A 241 2.36 0.90 4.38
N LEU A 242 1.31 1.43 3.76
CA LEU A 242 1.28 1.66 2.31
C LEU A 242 2.25 2.75 1.87
N ARG A 243 2.31 3.87 2.60
CA ARG A 243 3.30 4.94 2.36
C ARG A 243 4.72 4.41 2.53
N ARG A 244 4.98 3.63 3.59
CA ARG A 244 6.24 2.92 3.82
C ARG A 244 6.64 2.03 2.64
N ALA A 245 5.71 1.24 2.11
CA ALA A 245 5.96 0.38 0.95
C ALA A 245 6.38 1.18 -0.29
N VAL A 246 5.71 2.31 -0.56
CA VAL A 246 6.06 3.22 -1.66
C VAL A 246 7.46 3.81 -1.48
N LEU A 247 7.77 4.34 -0.29
CA LEU A 247 9.08 4.95 0.01
C LEU A 247 10.22 3.91 -0.07
N GLU A 248 9.95 2.64 0.25
CA GLU A 248 10.88 1.51 0.12
C GLU A 248 11.02 0.95 -1.30
N GLY A 249 10.26 1.48 -2.27
CA GLY A 249 10.19 0.94 -3.63
C GLY A 249 9.65 -0.50 -3.67
N ARG A 250 8.90 -0.93 -2.64
CA ARG A 250 8.25 -2.23 -2.61
C ARG A 250 6.97 -2.17 -3.46
N PRO A 251 6.79 -3.04 -4.47
CA PRO A 251 5.57 -3.04 -5.25
C PRO A 251 4.34 -3.36 -4.38
N ILE A 252 3.18 -2.82 -4.72
CA ILE A 252 1.88 -3.10 -4.11
C ILE A 252 1.03 -3.81 -5.16
N ARG A 253 0.46 -4.96 -4.78
CA ARG A 253 -0.57 -5.67 -5.53
C ARG A 253 -1.87 -5.50 -4.77
N MET A 254 -2.76 -4.69 -5.33
CA MET A 254 -4.06 -4.37 -4.76
C MET A 254 -5.12 -5.25 -5.41
N ARG A 255 -5.67 -6.17 -4.64
CA ARG A 255 -6.79 -7.04 -5.02
C ARG A 255 -8.08 -6.47 -4.45
N HIS A 256 -9.14 -6.49 -5.24
CA HIS A 256 -10.44 -6.03 -4.77
C HIS A 256 -11.60 -6.84 -5.34
N HIS A 257 -12.75 -6.91 -4.67
CA HIS A 257 -13.93 -7.52 -5.25
C HIS A 257 -14.41 -6.76 -6.51
N ALA A 258 -14.91 -7.50 -7.49
CA ALA A 258 -15.28 -6.99 -8.81
C ALA A 258 -16.74 -6.52 -8.86
N ASP A 259 -17.10 -5.57 -7.99
CA ASP A 259 -18.42 -4.98 -7.86
C ASP A 259 -18.34 -3.48 -7.53
N GLY A 260 -19.49 -2.85 -7.28
CA GLY A 260 -19.60 -1.43 -6.98
C GLY A 260 -18.76 -0.99 -5.78
N ASP A 261 -18.87 -1.68 -4.62
CA ASP A 261 -18.13 -1.29 -3.41
C ASP A 261 -16.62 -1.52 -3.57
N GLY A 262 -16.20 -2.69 -4.05
CA GLY A 262 -14.79 -2.99 -4.29
C GLY A 262 -14.12 -2.03 -5.29
N MET A 263 -14.86 -1.50 -6.28
CA MET A 263 -14.35 -0.45 -7.17
C MET A 263 -14.32 0.93 -6.52
N CYS A 264 -15.34 1.29 -5.72
CA CYS A 264 -15.33 2.51 -4.90
C CYS A 264 -14.22 2.48 -3.84
N ALA A 265 -13.80 1.31 -3.39
CA ALA A 265 -12.68 1.14 -2.49
C ALA A 265 -11.33 1.27 -3.20
N SER A 266 -11.16 0.54 -4.30
CA SER A 266 -9.85 0.35 -4.91
C SER A 266 -9.39 1.50 -5.78
N LEU A 267 -10.28 2.23 -6.45
CA LEU A 267 -9.87 3.34 -7.32
C LEU A 267 -9.32 4.54 -6.52
N PRO A 268 -9.98 5.04 -5.45
CA PRO A 268 -9.43 6.15 -4.65
C PRO A 268 -8.05 5.83 -4.07
N VAL A 269 -7.87 4.63 -3.51
CA VAL A 269 -6.58 4.19 -2.96
C VAL A 269 -5.54 4.05 -4.07
N GLN A 270 -5.93 3.54 -5.26
CA GLN A 270 -5.04 3.49 -6.43
C GLN A 270 -4.58 4.90 -6.84
N TYR A 271 -5.50 5.86 -6.89
CA TYR A 271 -5.19 7.24 -7.27
C TYR A 271 -4.26 7.90 -6.25
N ALA A 272 -4.56 7.78 -4.95
CA ALA A 272 -3.73 8.31 -3.87
C ALA A 272 -2.31 7.73 -3.89
N LEU A 273 -2.18 6.40 -4.03
CA LEU A 273 -0.88 5.75 -4.13
C LEU A 273 -0.13 6.13 -5.40
N ARG A 274 -0.82 6.30 -6.53
CA ARG A 274 -0.20 6.76 -7.78
C ARG A 274 0.40 8.15 -7.60
N GLN A 275 -0.36 9.10 -7.05
CA GLN A 275 0.14 10.45 -6.77
C GLN A 275 1.34 10.42 -5.81
N PHE A 276 1.25 9.63 -4.73
CA PHE A 276 2.36 9.51 -3.79
C PHE A 276 3.61 8.86 -4.41
N ILE A 277 3.44 7.86 -5.29
CA ILE A 277 4.56 7.25 -6.04
C ILE A 277 5.20 8.26 -6.98
N GLU A 278 4.40 9.03 -7.73
CA GLU A 278 4.88 10.04 -8.68
C GLU A 278 5.68 11.15 -7.97
N ASP A 279 5.24 11.59 -6.79
CA ASP A 279 5.96 12.58 -5.98
C ASP A 279 7.24 12.01 -5.34
N THR A 280 7.25 10.72 -5.01
CA THR A 280 8.37 10.08 -4.30
C THR A 280 9.51 9.69 -5.24
N HIS A 281 9.20 9.21 -6.46
CA HIS A 281 10.16 8.58 -7.36
C HIS A 281 10.40 9.43 -8.61
N GLN A 282 11.66 9.76 -8.91
CA GLN A 282 12.05 10.43 -10.17
C GLN A 282 12.06 9.46 -11.37
N ASP A 283 10.92 8.82 -11.62
CA ASP A 283 10.70 7.91 -12.73
C ASP A 283 9.22 7.92 -13.11
N ASP A 284 8.91 8.47 -14.29
CA ASP A 284 7.55 8.59 -14.81
C ASP A 284 6.83 7.24 -14.96
N ASP A 285 7.57 6.13 -15.09
CA ASP A 285 7.02 4.77 -15.17
C ASP A 285 6.92 4.08 -13.79
N ALA A 286 7.31 4.73 -12.68
CA ALA A 286 7.34 4.12 -11.35
C ALA A 286 5.96 3.58 -10.94
N ALA A 287 4.90 4.38 -11.08
CA ALA A 287 3.54 3.98 -10.75
C ALA A 287 3.10 2.73 -11.52
N ARG A 288 3.51 2.62 -12.80
CA ARG A 288 3.16 1.48 -13.65
C ARG A 288 3.76 0.17 -13.15
N HIS A 289 4.92 0.20 -12.49
CA HIS A 289 5.60 -1.02 -12.04
C HIS A 289 5.39 -1.29 -10.55
N LEU A 290 5.27 -0.24 -9.74
CA LEU A 290 5.09 -0.33 -8.30
C LEU A 290 3.64 -0.57 -7.90
N LEU A 291 2.65 -0.19 -8.70
CA LEU A 291 1.24 -0.37 -8.34
C LEU A 291 0.49 -1.18 -9.40
N LYS A 292 -0.24 -2.20 -8.93
CA LYS A 292 -1.20 -2.94 -9.76
C LYS A 292 -2.50 -3.11 -9.01
N ARG A 293 -3.60 -2.66 -9.62
CA ARG A 293 -4.96 -2.99 -9.21
C ARG A 293 -5.46 -4.19 -10.01
N LEU A 294 -6.05 -5.16 -9.33
CA LEU A 294 -6.43 -6.46 -9.87
C LEU A 294 -7.80 -6.84 -9.30
N PRO A 295 -8.84 -7.06 -10.13
CA PRO A 295 -10.14 -7.46 -9.62
C PRO A 295 -10.16 -8.95 -9.28
N SER A 296 -10.96 -9.31 -8.28
CA SER A 296 -11.29 -10.67 -7.87
C SER A 296 -12.76 -10.90 -8.14
N LYS A 297 -13.08 -11.95 -8.92
CA LYS A 297 -14.47 -12.29 -9.22
C LYS A 297 -15.15 -13.06 -8.11
N ALA A 298 -14.39 -13.84 -7.37
CA ALA A 298 -14.88 -14.52 -6.19
C ALA A 298 -14.86 -13.51 -5.02
N PRO A 299 -15.77 -13.70 -4.04
CA PRO A 299 -15.78 -12.93 -2.80
C PRO A 299 -14.72 -13.48 -1.80
N TYR A 300 -13.54 -13.83 -2.30
CA TYR A 300 -12.36 -14.27 -1.55
C TYR A 300 -11.17 -14.36 -2.53
N TYR A 301 -9.95 -14.47 -1.99
CA TYR A 301 -8.73 -14.56 -2.76
C TYR A 301 -8.49 -15.97 -3.31
N GLU A 302 -8.88 -16.20 -4.56
CA GLU A 302 -8.77 -17.51 -5.18
C GLU A 302 -7.31 -17.99 -5.29
N MET A 303 -7.10 -19.30 -5.10
CA MET A 303 -5.79 -19.93 -5.31
C MET A 303 -5.21 -19.69 -6.71
N GLU A 304 -6.06 -19.54 -7.74
CA GLU A 304 -5.62 -19.20 -9.10
C GLU A 304 -4.99 -17.79 -9.14
N ASP A 305 -5.67 -16.83 -8.50
CA ASP A 305 -5.21 -15.45 -8.43
C ASP A 305 -3.93 -15.31 -7.60
N ALA A 306 -3.87 -15.95 -6.43
CA ALA A 306 -2.68 -15.99 -5.59
C ALA A 306 -1.47 -16.62 -6.32
N THR A 307 -1.69 -17.72 -7.05
CA THR A 307 -0.63 -18.37 -7.83
C THR A 307 -0.15 -17.47 -8.96
N ARG A 308 -1.07 -16.79 -9.66
CA ARG A 308 -0.75 -15.88 -10.76
C ARG A 308 0.08 -14.69 -10.26
N ASP A 309 -0.36 -14.06 -9.18
CA ASP A 309 0.29 -12.88 -8.61
C ASP A 309 1.68 -13.21 -8.06
N LEU A 310 1.81 -14.33 -7.36
CA LEU A 310 3.11 -14.83 -6.90
C LEU A 310 4.06 -15.14 -8.07
N ASN A 311 3.57 -15.78 -9.14
CA ASN A 311 4.41 -16.08 -10.30
C ASN A 311 4.93 -14.78 -10.96
N PHE A 312 4.07 -13.79 -11.15
CA PHE A 312 4.51 -12.48 -11.68
C PHE A 312 5.51 -11.79 -10.75
N ALA A 313 5.27 -11.78 -9.44
CA ALA A 313 6.19 -11.20 -8.46
C ALA A 313 7.58 -11.87 -8.47
N LEU A 314 7.62 -13.20 -8.58
CA LEU A 314 8.88 -13.95 -8.67
C LEU A 314 9.65 -13.66 -9.97
N GLU A 315 8.94 -13.51 -11.10
CA GLU A 315 9.53 -13.10 -12.37
C GLU A 315 10.07 -11.67 -12.31
N ASP A 316 9.32 -10.73 -11.73
CA ASP A 316 9.74 -9.33 -11.56
C ASP A 316 10.97 -9.21 -10.66
N ARG A 317 11.02 -9.96 -9.54
CA ARG A 317 12.21 -10.05 -8.69
C ARG A 317 13.41 -10.58 -9.47
N ALA A 318 13.23 -11.65 -10.25
CA ALA A 318 14.33 -12.26 -11.01
C ALA A 318 14.84 -11.38 -12.17
N ARG A 319 13.94 -10.64 -12.85
CA ARG A 319 14.29 -9.83 -14.04
C ARG A 319 14.70 -8.39 -13.69
N HIS A 320 14.12 -7.82 -12.64
CA HIS A 320 14.21 -6.40 -12.33
C HIS A 320 14.77 -6.12 -10.93
N GLY A 321 15.07 -7.16 -10.15
CA GLY A 321 15.62 -7.01 -8.79
C GLY A 321 14.62 -6.41 -7.81
N GLN A 322 13.31 -6.45 -8.12
CA GLN A 322 12.27 -5.89 -7.26
C GLN A 322 12.12 -6.70 -5.97
N LYS A 323 11.76 -6.03 -4.87
CA LYS A 323 11.24 -6.70 -3.66
C LYS A 323 9.97 -7.47 -4.03
N LEU A 324 9.69 -8.55 -3.30
CA LEU A 324 8.35 -9.16 -3.38
C LEU A 324 7.31 -8.13 -2.91
N PRO A 325 6.11 -8.13 -3.49
CA PRO A 325 5.13 -7.09 -3.26
C PRO A 325 4.55 -7.15 -1.86
N LEU A 326 3.94 -6.05 -1.42
CA LEU A 326 2.87 -6.07 -0.43
C LEU A 326 1.56 -6.42 -1.12
N LEU A 327 0.79 -7.36 -0.56
CA LEU A 327 -0.57 -7.64 -0.99
C LEU A 327 -1.53 -6.76 -0.17
N LEU A 328 -2.36 -5.98 -0.86
CA LEU A 328 -3.44 -5.19 -0.27
C LEU A 328 -4.76 -5.79 -0.77
N MET A 329 -5.56 -6.34 0.13
CA MET A 329 -6.88 -6.88 -0.12
C MET A 329 -7.93 -5.85 0.29
N LEU A 330 -8.81 -5.48 -0.64
CA LEU A 330 -9.91 -4.55 -0.43
C LEU A 330 -11.23 -5.25 -0.72
N ASP A 331 -12.19 -5.13 0.18
CA ASP A 331 -13.55 -5.64 0.01
C ASP A 331 -13.60 -7.17 -0.18
N ASN A 332 -12.61 -7.85 0.38
CA ASN A 332 -12.39 -9.28 0.40
C ASN A 332 -11.24 -9.54 1.36
N GLY A 333 -11.07 -10.80 1.75
CA GLY A 333 -9.84 -11.23 2.42
C GLY A 333 -9.99 -11.55 3.90
N SER A 334 -11.18 -11.40 4.47
CA SER A 334 -11.45 -11.59 5.90
C SER A 334 -11.93 -12.99 6.29
N THR A 335 -12.11 -13.95 5.37
CA THR A 335 -12.76 -15.25 5.68
C THR A 335 -11.82 -16.44 5.60
N GLU A 336 -12.24 -17.61 6.14
CA GLU A 336 -11.42 -18.83 6.14
C GLU A 336 -11.05 -19.28 4.70
N GLU A 337 -11.88 -18.97 3.71
CA GLU A 337 -11.65 -19.24 2.29
C GLU A 337 -10.37 -18.60 1.74
N ASP A 338 -9.90 -17.49 2.32
CA ASP A 338 -8.67 -16.79 1.93
C ASP A 338 -7.40 -17.49 2.43
N THR A 339 -7.51 -18.30 3.49
CA THR A 339 -6.35 -18.86 4.19
C THR A 339 -5.42 -19.71 3.33
N PRO A 340 -5.87 -20.51 2.34
CA PRO A 340 -4.96 -21.26 1.48
C PRO A 340 -4.08 -20.34 0.62
N ALA A 341 -4.65 -19.23 0.14
CA ALA A 341 -3.93 -18.23 -0.65
C ALA A 341 -2.90 -17.50 0.21
N TYR A 342 -3.28 -17.03 1.40
CA TYR A 342 -2.35 -16.36 2.32
C TYR A 342 -1.23 -17.27 2.79
N LYS A 343 -1.51 -18.52 3.16
CA LYS A 343 -0.45 -19.51 3.49
C LYS A 343 0.54 -19.69 2.34
N THR A 344 0.09 -19.60 1.09
CA THR A 344 0.99 -19.71 -0.07
C THR A 344 1.95 -18.52 -0.14
N LEU A 345 1.48 -17.31 0.17
CA LEU A 345 2.27 -16.08 0.16
C LEU A 345 3.19 -15.95 1.39
N ASP A 346 2.72 -16.39 2.56
CA ASP A 346 3.48 -16.44 3.82
C ASP A 346 4.76 -17.26 3.70
N ASN A 347 4.75 -18.35 2.90
CA ASN A 347 5.96 -19.13 2.58
C ASN A 347 7.06 -18.33 1.85
N TYR A 348 6.76 -17.12 1.39
CA TYR A 348 7.68 -16.20 0.72
C TYR A 348 7.87 -14.88 1.48
N ASP A 349 7.39 -14.79 2.73
CA ASP A 349 7.45 -13.58 3.57
C ASP A 349 6.85 -12.34 2.88
N ILE A 350 5.76 -12.55 2.13
CA ILE A 350 4.99 -11.47 1.48
C ILE A 350 4.04 -10.88 2.51
N PRO A 351 4.12 -9.57 2.82
CA PRO A 351 3.20 -8.95 3.76
C PRO A 351 1.81 -8.79 3.15
N ILE A 352 0.79 -8.92 3.99
CA ILE A 352 -0.62 -8.93 3.61
C ILE A 352 -1.38 -7.95 4.49
N VAL A 353 -2.09 -7.02 3.86
CA VAL A 353 -2.97 -6.05 4.52
C VAL A 353 -4.38 -6.25 3.99
N VAL A 354 -5.36 -6.29 4.89
CA VAL A 354 -6.78 -6.48 4.56
C VAL A 354 -7.59 -5.29 5.06
N VAL A 355 -8.41 -4.71 4.19
CA VAL A 355 -9.47 -3.76 4.54
C VAL A 355 -10.76 -4.30 3.93
N ASP A 356 -11.68 -4.73 4.77
CA ASP A 356 -12.88 -5.45 4.35
C ASP A 356 -14.03 -5.18 5.34
N HIS A 357 -15.24 -5.43 4.91
CA HIS A 357 -16.45 -5.28 5.72
C HIS A 357 -17.32 -6.54 5.77
N HIS A 358 -16.93 -7.63 5.11
CA HIS A 358 -17.59 -8.93 5.25
C HIS A 358 -17.40 -9.49 6.67
N HIS A 359 -18.29 -10.38 7.11
CA HIS A 359 -18.16 -10.99 8.44
C HIS A 359 -16.86 -11.82 8.52
N PRO A 360 -15.91 -11.48 9.41
CA PRO A 360 -14.57 -12.06 9.40
C PRO A 360 -14.48 -13.41 10.14
N ASP A 361 -13.47 -14.21 9.79
CA ASP A 361 -13.00 -15.39 10.52
C ASP A 361 -11.61 -15.12 11.15
N PRO A 362 -11.51 -14.28 12.19
CA PRO A 362 -10.23 -13.78 12.71
C PRO A 362 -9.30 -14.87 13.23
N GLU A 363 -9.84 -15.95 13.82
CA GLU A 363 -9.03 -17.08 14.28
C GLU A 363 -8.25 -17.76 13.13
N ALA A 364 -8.80 -17.71 11.91
CA ALA A 364 -8.21 -18.31 10.72
C ALA A 364 -7.31 -17.34 9.96
N VAL A 365 -7.70 -16.05 9.88
CA VAL A 365 -7.06 -15.03 9.04
C VAL A 365 -5.99 -14.22 9.77
N ASP A 366 -6.25 -13.72 10.99
CA ASP A 366 -5.33 -12.82 11.72
C ASP A 366 -3.90 -13.37 11.87
N PRO A 367 -3.66 -14.69 12.02
CA PRO A 367 -2.29 -15.22 12.08
C PRO A 367 -1.50 -15.12 10.77
N LEU A 368 -2.13 -14.77 9.65
CA LEU A 368 -1.54 -14.79 8.30
C LEU A 368 -1.44 -13.41 7.66
N VAL A 369 -1.97 -12.38 8.32
CA VAL A 369 -2.00 -11.00 7.80
C VAL A 369 -1.29 -10.06 8.78
N ASP A 370 -0.67 -9.01 8.26
CA ASP A 370 0.04 -8.02 9.07
C ASP A 370 -0.93 -7.01 9.69
N GLU A 371 -1.96 -6.64 8.95
CA GLU A 371 -3.00 -5.68 9.35
C GLU A 371 -4.36 -6.11 8.81
N HIS A 372 -5.39 -6.01 9.65
CA HIS A 372 -6.75 -6.43 9.32
C HIS A 372 -7.73 -5.39 9.85
N VAL A 373 -8.25 -4.56 8.94
CA VAL A 373 -9.26 -3.53 9.25
C VAL A 373 -10.62 -4.06 8.84
N ASN A 374 -11.49 -4.27 9.83
CA ASN A 374 -12.85 -4.73 9.59
C ASN A 374 -13.81 -4.24 10.68
N PRO A 375 -14.97 -3.63 10.32
CA PRO A 375 -15.97 -3.15 11.28
C PRO A 375 -16.39 -4.16 12.35
N TYR A 376 -16.52 -5.43 11.98
CA TYR A 376 -16.94 -6.49 12.90
C TYR A 376 -15.93 -6.72 14.05
N LEU A 377 -14.65 -6.41 13.85
CA LEU A 377 -13.62 -6.50 14.90
C LEU A 377 -13.76 -5.42 15.97
N HIS A 378 -14.54 -4.38 15.68
CA HIS A 378 -14.88 -3.29 16.59
C HIS A 378 -16.32 -3.36 17.11
N GLY A 379 -17.02 -4.47 16.85
CA GLY A 379 -18.42 -4.65 17.26
C GLY A 379 -19.43 -3.86 16.42
N GLU A 380 -19.00 -3.34 15.26
CA GLU A 380 -19.85 -2.77 14.23
C GLU A 380 -20.27 -3.86 13.22
N ASP A 381 -20.83 -3.47 12.07
CA ASP A 381 -21.37 -4.40 11.08
C ASP A 381 -21.15 -3.92 9.63
N TYR A 382 -21.65 -4.72 8.68
CA TYR A 382 -21.53 -4.51 7.24
C TYR A 382 -21.95 -3.12 6.72
N ARG A 383 -22.75 -2.35 7.49
CA ARG A 383 -23.24 -1.03 7.03
C ARG A 383 -22.12 -0.02 6.82
N ILE A 384 -20.96 -0.22 7.45
CA ILE A 384 -19.72 0.47 7.09
C ILE A 384 -19.10 -0.30 5.93
N THR A 385 -19.35 0.15 4.70
CA THR A 385 -18.85 -0.52 3.48
C THR A 385 -17.35 -0.30 3.30
N THR A 386 -16.67 -1.18 2.57
CA THR A 386 -15.24 -1.06 2.31
C THR A 386 -14.89 0.20 1.53
N GLY A 387 -15.75 0.63 0.59
CA GLY A 387 -15.59 1.87 -0.16
C GLY A 387 -15.52 3.11 0.72
N MET A 388 -16.36 3.19 1.75
CA MET A 388 -16.31 4.27 2.75
C MET A 388 -14.96 4.29 3.49
N LEU A 389 -14.49 3.14 3.96
CA LEU A 389 -13.21 3.01 4.66
C LEU A 389 -12.03 3.41 3.77
N CYS A 390 -12.07 3.00 2.51
CA CYS A 390 -10.98 3.21 1.58
C CYS A 390 -10.91 4.65 1.03
N VAL A 391 -12.02 5.39 1.02
CA VAL A 391 -11.98 6.84 0.77
C VAL A 391 -11.23 7.56 1.89
N GLU A 392 -11.50 7.21 3.15
CA GLU A 392 -10.74 7.75 4.28
C GLU A 392 -9.25 7.36 4.22
N LEU A 393 -8.97 6.09 3.91
CA LEU A 393 -7.61 5.61 3.69
C LEU A 393 -6.88 6.38 2.58
N ALA A 394 -7.55 6.63 1.44
CA ALA A 394 -6.97 7.38 0.32
C ALA A 394 -6.58 8.81 0.75
N ARG A 395 -7.44 9.48 1.52
CA ARG A 395 -7.18 10.84 2.07
C ARG A 395 -6.02 10.86 3.06
N MET A 396 -5.84 9.77 3.83
CA MET A 396 -4.68 9.59 4.72
C MET A 396 -3.38 9.26 3.95
N ILE A 397 -3.49 8.69 2.74
CA ILE A 397 -2.33 8.39 1.88
C ILE A 397 -1.85 9.62 1.13
N TYR A 398 -2.74 10.48 0.62
CA TYR A 398 -2.33 11.64 -0.17
C TYR A 398 -3.24 12.87 0.08
N PRO A 399 -2.66 14.06 0.34
CA PRO A 399 -3.45 15.25 0.63
C PRO A 399 -4.11 15.81 -0.64
N GLY A 400 -5.16 16.61 -0.48
CA GLY A 400 -5.80 17.33 -1.59
C GLY A 400 -6.78 16.52 -2.44
N LEU A 401 -7.09 15.27 -2.05
CA LEU A 401 -8.05 14.41 -2.76
C LEU A 401 -9.50 14.59 -2.31
N THR A 402 -9.77 15.40 -1.28
CA THR A 402 -11.09 15.43 -0.63
C THR A 402 -12.19 15.82 -1.61
N ASP A 403 -12.02 16.94 -2.33
CA ASP A 403 -13.02 17.46 -3.28
C ASP A 403 -13.36 16.45 -4.40
N ASP A 404 -12.41 15.59 -4.80
CA ASP A 404 -12.61 14.58 -5.84
C ASP A 404 -13.34 13.32 -5.32
N LEU A 405 -13.47 13.17 -4.00
CA LEU A 405 -13.94 11.94 -3.34
C LEU A 405 -15.23 12.11 -2.53
N GLU A 406 -15.76 13.32 -2.37
CA GLU A 406 -16.92 13.62 -1.51
C GLU A 406 -18.17 12.76 -1.82
N HIS A 407 -18.38 12.37 -3.08
CA HIS A 407 -19.53 11.56 -3.49
C HIS A 407 -19.29 10.05 -3.47
N VAL A 408 -18.03 9.59 -3.47
CA VAL A 408 -17.70 8.16 -3.61
C VAL A 408 -18.22 7.30 -2.45
N PRO A 409 -18.16 7.72 -1.16
CA PRO A 409 -18.75 6.96 -0.06
C PRO A 409 -20.25 6.72 -0.21
N ALA A 410 -20.98 7.66 -0.81
CA ALA A 410 -22.41 7.50 -1.07
C ALA A 410 -22.67 6.45 -2.15
N VAL A 411 -21.85 6.42 -3.22
CA VAL A 411 -21.93 5.38 -4.27
C VAL A 411 -21.64 4.01 -3.68
N ALA A 412 -20.56 3.87 -2.90
CA ALA A 412 -20.21 2.65 -2.18
C ALA A 412 -21.38 2.13 -1.33
N GLY A 413 -21.94 3.00 -0.48
CA GLY A 413 -23.08 2.66 0.36
C GLY A 413 -24.33 2.25 -0.42
N LEU A 414 -24.60 2.85 -1.57
CA LEU A 414 -25.73 2.48 -2.43
C LEU A 414 -25.50 1.14 -3.14
N SER A 415 -24.30 0.90 -3.66
CA SER A 415 -23.91 -0.37 -4.30
C SER A 415 -24.12 -1.55 -3.36
N ASP A 416 -23.77 -1.36 -2.08
CA ASP A 416 -23.89 -2.39 -1.06
C ASP A 416 -25.18 -2.35 -0.24
N ARG A 417 -26.11 -1.47 -0.62
CA ARG A 417 -27.41 -1.30 0.04
C ARG A 417 -27.26 -1.07 1.55
N SER A 418 -26.26 -0.29 1.96
CA SER A 418 -26.01 0.07 3.36
C SER A 418 -27.23 0.73 3.97
N LYS A 419 -27.58 0.27 5.17
CA LYS A 419 -28.68 0.81 5.98
C LYS A 419 -28.19 1.65 7.16
N ALA A 420 -26.99 2.23 7.07
CA ALA A 420 -26.50 3.14 8.10
C ALA A 420 -27.32 4.43 8.14
N ASP A 421 -27.61 4.95 9.33
CA ASP A 421 -28.23 6.28 9.48
C ASP A 421 -27.34 7.38 8.87
N ALA A 422 -26.01 7.20 8.97
CA ALA A 422 -24.98 8.07 8.39
C ALA A 422 -25.01 8.15 6.86
N MET A 423 -25.73 7.25 6.17
CA MET A 423 -25.94 7.36 4.72
C MET A 423 -26.58 8.69 4.33
N THR A 424 -27.43 9.25 5.20
CA THR A 424 -28.05 10.56 4.95
C THR A 424 -26.98 11.65 4.83
N ASP A 425 -25.97 11.63 5.69
CA ASP A 425 -24.90 12.62 5.70
C ASP A 425 -23.97 12.46 4.49
N TYR A 426 -23.68 11.22 4.07
CA TYR A 426 -22.93 10.97 2.82
C TYR A 426 -23.70 11.40 1.57
N LEU A 427 -25.02 11.16 1.51
CA LEU A 427 -25.86 11.64 0.42
C LEU A 427 -25.96 13.16 0.39
N ASP A 428 -26.01 13.81 1.55
CA ASP A 428 -25.98 15.27 1.66
C ASP A 428 -24.63 15.83 1.20
N LEU A 429 -23.52 15.21 1.60
CA LEU A 429 -22.16 15.56 1.13
C LEU A 429 -22.03 15.41 -0.40
N ALA A 430 -22.48 14.29 -0.96
CA ALA A 430 -22.49 14.08 -2.40
C ALA A 430 -23.35 15.13 -3.14
N ARG A 431 -24.47 15.54 -2.55
CA ARG A 431 -25.34 16.58 -3.11
C ARG A 431 -24.66 17.95 -3.13
N GLU A 432 -23.89 18.28 -2.10
CA GLU A 432 -23.08 19.50 -2.05
C GLU A 432 -21.99 19.49 -3.14
N ALA A 433 -21.42 18.32 -3.43
CA ALA A 433 -20.48 18.09 -4.54
C ALA A 433 -21.16 18.03 -5.93
N GLY A 434 -22.49 18.14 -6.00
CA GLY A 434 -23.24 18.21 -7.27
C GLY A 434 -23.71 16.86 -7.82
N TYR A 435 -23.88 15.86 -6.96
CA TYR A 435 -24.42 14.54 -7.30
C TYR A 435 -25.77 14.34 -6.59
N ASP A 436 -26.84 14.23 -7.36
CA ASP A 436 -28.13 13.81 -6.80
C ASP A 436 -28.21 12.29 -6.66
N GLU A 437 -29.13 11.82 -5.81
CA GLU A 437 -29.28 10.40 -5.49
C GLU A 437 -29.58 9.55 -6.72
N ASP A 438 -30.41 10.05 -7.65
CA ASP A 438 -30.70 9.39 -8.92
C ASP A 438 -29.41 9.14 -9.71
N PHE A 439 -28.54 10.14 -9.83
CA PHE A 439 -27.28 10.00 -10.53
C PHE A 439 -26.29 9.09 -9.79
N LEU A 440 -26.25 9.11 -8.46
CA LEU A 440 -25.43 8.16 -7.67
C LEU A 440 -25.90 6.70 -7.89
N GLN A 441 -27.20 6.46 -7.98
CA GLN A 441 -27.73 5.14 -8.33
C GLN A 441 -27.30 4.73 -9.75
N GLN A 442 -27.36 5.63 -10.72
CA GLN A 442 -26.86 5.36 -12.09
C GLN A 442 -25.37 5.03 -12.09
N MET A 443 -24.57 5.68 -11.23
CA MET A 443 -23.15 5.32 -11.07
C MET A 443 -23.00 3.89 -10.56
N SER A 444 -23.78 3.50 -9.55
CA SER A 444 -23.78 2.12 -9.02
C SER A 444 -24.14 1.09 -10.10
N GLU A 445 -25.20 1.31 -10.87
CA GLU A 445 -25.60 0.38 -11.94
C GLU A 445 -24.57 0.35 -13.10
N ALA A 446 -23.98 1.50 -13.44
CA ALA A 446 -22.91 1.58 -14.43
C ALA A 446 -21.66 0.79 -13.99
N LEU A 447 -21.30 0.85 -12.71
CA LEU A 447 -20.21 0.07 -12.14
C LEU A 447 -20.50 -1.44 -12.24
N ASP A 448 -21.66 -1.91 -11.76
CA ASP A 448 -22.06 -3.32 -11.85
C ASP A 448 -22.00 -3.85 -13.28
N TYR A 449 -22.49 -3.05 -14.23
CA TYR A 449 -22.48 -3.40 -15.65
C TYR A 449 -21.06 -3.49 -16.21
N GLU A 450 -20.21 -2.50 -15.96
CA GLU A 450 -18.83 -2.51 -16.46
C GLU A 450 -17.98 -3.58 -15.77
N ALA A 451 -18.19 -3.87 -14.49
CA ALA A 451 -17.53 -4.98 -13.81
C ALA A 451 -17.79 -6.31 -14.53
N TYR A 452 -19.04 -6.54 -14.93
CA TYR A 452 -19.41 -7.70 -15.72
C TYR A 452 -18.70 -7.74 -17.08
N MET A 453 -18.62 -6.59 -17.78
CA MET A 453 -18.03 -6.48 -19.11
C MET A 453 -16.51 -6.62 -19.10
N LEU A 454 -15.83 -6.01 -18.12
CA LEU A 454 -14.37 -6.03 -17.96
C LEU A 454 -13.83 -7.41 -17.56
N ARG A 455 -14.65 -8.23 -16.89
CA ARG A 455 -14.31 -9.59 -16.46
C ARG A 455 -13.11 -9.65 -15.52
N TYR A 456 -11.90 -9.77 -16.07
CA TYR A 456 -10.65 -9.88 -15.31
C TYR A 456 -9.77 -8.63 -15.50
N ASP A 457 -10.19 -7.70 -16.34
CA ASP A 457 -9.55 -6.40 -16.47
C ASP A 457 -10.05 -5.46 -15.37
N HIS A 458 -9.16 -4.61 -14.87
CA HIS A 458 -9.48 -3.64 -13.81
C HIS A 458 -10.10 -2.36 -14.39
N GLY A 459 -9.94 -2.10 -15.70
CA GLY A 459 -10.65 -1.02 -16.39
C GLY A 459 -10.30 0.39 -15.92
N THR A 460 -9.06 0.63 -15.43
CA THR A 460 -8.62 1.88 -14.75
C THR A 460 -9.32 3.14 -15.25
N GLN A 461 -9.22 3.45 -16.54
CA GLN A 461 -9.73 4.71 -17.10
C GLN A 461 -11.26 4.77 -17.18
N VAL A 462 -11.93 3.65 -17.47
CA VAL A 462 -13.40 3.60 -17.54
C VAL A 462 -13.99 3.75 -16.13
N ILE A 463 -13.42 3.07 -15.14
CA ILE A 463 -13.87 3.18 -13.75
C ILE A 463 -13.57 4.57 -13.19
N ALA A 464 -12.42 5.17 -13.55
CA ALA A 464 -12.11 6.57 -13.23
C ALA A 464 -13.11 7.56 -13.83
N ASP A 465 -13.50 7.37 -15.08
CA ASP A 465 -14.52 8.19 -15.73
C ASP A 465 -15.91 7.98 -15.11
N ILE A 466 -16.26 6.76 -14.69
CA ILE A 466 -17.54 6.49 -14.01
C ILE A 466 -17.57 7.15 -12.64
N LEU A 467 -16.53 6.96 -11.81
CA LEU A 467 -16.45 7.53 -10.47
C LEU A 467 -16.07 9.01 -10.45
N ASN A 468 -15.66 9.59 -11.57
CA ASN A 468 -15.11 10.95 -11.67
C ASN A 468 -13.91 11.21 -10.73
N VAL A 469 -13.05 10.20 -10.56
CA VAL A 469 -11.80 10.29 -9.78
C VAL A 469 -10.66 10.15 -10.77
N ASP A 470 -9.83 11.20 -10.93
CA ASP A 470 -8.84 11.29 -12.03
C ASP A 470 -9.50 11.21 -13.43
N GLY A 471 -10.78 11.62 -13.50
CA GLY A 471 -11.63 11.50 -14.68
C GLY A 471 -11.86 12.83 -15.40
N ASP A 472 -12.58 12.76 -16.52
CA ASP A 472 -13.08 13.93 -17.24
C ASP A 472 -14.56 14.17 -16.90
N GLU A 473 -14.86 15.30 -16.24
CA GLU A 473 -16.22 15.61 -15.76
C GLU A 473 -17.27 15.57 -16.88
N GLN A 474 -16.93 16.06 -18.08
CA GLN A 474 -17.87 16.04 -19.20
C GLN A 474 -18.16 14.60 -19.62
N ARG A 475 -17.11 13.78 -19.77
CA ARG A 475 -17.24 12.37 -20.13
C ARG A 475 -18.03 11.61 -19.08
N HIS A 476 -17.75 11.83 -17.81
CA HIS A 476 -18.45 11.24 -16.68
C HIS A 476 -19.98 11.45 -16.78
N ARG A 477 -20.41 12.72 -16.98
CA ARG A 477 -21.83 13.08 -17.11
C ARG A 477 -22.51 12.51 -18.35
N GLU A 478 -21.76 12.16 -19.39
CA GLU A 478 -22.27 11.51 -20.61
C GLU A 478 -22.26 9.96 -20.50
N LEU A 479 -21.23 9.40 -19.87
CA LEU A 479 -20.95 7.96 -19.79
C LEU A 479 -21.88 7.27 -18.80
N VAL A 480 -22.03 7.81 -17.58
CA VAL A 480 -22.83 7.18 -16.51
C VAL A 480 -24.27 6.92 -16.96
N PRO A 481 -25.04 7.90 -17.47
CA PRO A 481 -26.42 7.64 -17.91
C PRO A 481 -26.50 6.75 -19.15
N PHE A 482 -25.41 6.62 -19.91
CA PHE A 482 -25.37 5.71 -21.05
C PHE A 482 -25.20 4.26 -20.61
N LEU A 483 -24.29 4.00 -19.68
CA LEU A 483 -24.04 2.65 -19.14
C LEU A 483 -25.22 2.16 -18.31
N ASP A 484 -25.81 3.03 -17.48
CA ASP A 484 -27.04 2.78 -16.74
C ASP A 484 -28.17 2.30 -17.66
N ARG A 485 -28.46 3.02 -18.76
CA ARG A 485 -29.44 2.55 -19.76
C ARG A 485 -29.11 1.20 -20.38
N LEU A 486 -27.83 0.89 -20.60
CA LEU A 486 -27.44 -0.42 -21.12
C LEU A 486 -27.66 -1.54 -20.09
N ALA A 487 -27.41 -1.24 -18.81
CA ALA A 487 -27.68 -2.14 -17.70
C ALA A 487 -29.19 -2.41 -17.61
N ASP A 488 -30.00 -1.36 -17.59
CA ASP A 488 -31.47 -1.43 -17.54
C ASP A 488 -32.05 -2.23 -18.71
N ASP A 489 -31.68 -1.90 -19.95
CA ASP A 489 -32.15 -2.60 -21.15
C ASP A 489 -31.81 -4.10 -21.06
N ALA A 490 -30.61 -4.45 -20.56
CA ALA A 490 -30.17 -5.83 -20.40
C ALA A 490 -30.89 -6.57 -19.26
N VAL A 491 -31.18 -5.88 -18.15
CA VAL A 491 -31.99 -6.41 -17.05
C VAL A 491 -33.42 -6.67 -17.53
N GLU A 492 -34.05 -5.72 -18.23
CA GLU A 492 -35.39 -5.88 -18.77
C GLU A 492 -35.48 -7.08 -19.73
N ASP A 493 -34.55 -7.19 -20.70
CA ASP A 493 -34.49 -8.31 -21.63
C ASP A 493 -34.35 -9.66 -20.91
N GLN A 494 -33.56 -9.72 -19.83
CA GLN A 494 -33.37 -10.93 -19.03
C GLN A 494 -34.63 -11.27 -18.21
N LEU A 495 -35.28 -10.27 -17.62
CA LEU A 495 -36.50 -10.45 -16.84
C LEU A 495 -37.67 -10.90 -17.72
N ASP A 496 -37.81 -10.33 -18.92
CA ASP A 496 -38.81 -10.75 -19.91
C ASP A 496 -38.67 -12.23 -20.30
N ALA A 497 -37.42 -12.73 -20.37
CA ALA A 497 -37.15 -14.13 -20.65
C ALA A 497 -37.43 -15.05 -19.44
N THR A 498 -37.24 -14.56 -18.22
CA THR A 498 -37.26 -15.38 -16.99
C THR A 498 -38.61 -15.39 -16.28
N GLU A 499 -39.40 -14.32 -16.35
CA GLU A 499 -40.57 -14.12 -15.49
C GLU A 499 -41.62 -15.22 -15.65
N SER A 500 -41.85 -15.72 -16.87
CA SER A 500 -42.81 -16.80 -17.13
C SER A 500 -42.40 -18.16 -16.56
N HIS A 501 -41.16 -18.29 -16.10
CA HIS A 501 -40.58 -19.50 -15.53
C HIS A 501 -40.39 -19.43 -14.02
N VAL A 502 -40.70 -18.29 -13.38
CA VAL A 502 -40.67 -18.16 -11.93
C VAL A 502 -41.82 -18.96 -11.32
N GLU A 503 -41.49 -19.96 -10.52
CA GLU A 503 -42.45 -20.71 -9.73
C GLU A 503 -42.78 -19.97 -8.44
N HIS A 504 -44.04 -20.02 -8.01
CA HIS A 504 -44.51 -19.37 -6.79
C HIS A 504 -45.30 -20.34 -5.91
N GLU A 505 -45.01 -20.32 -4.62
CA GLU A 505 -45.85 -20.94 -3.60
C GLU A 505 -45.85 -20.16 -2.29
N ARG A 506 -46.81 -20.47 -1.42
CA ARG A 506 -46.87 -19.93 -0.06
C ARG A 506 -46.35 -20.98 0.91
N VAL A 507 -45.32 -20.63 1.68
CA VAL A 507 -44.70 -21.55 2.65
C VAL A 507 -45.37 -21.50 4.02
N ALA A 508 -45.00 -22.42 4.92
CA ALA A 508 -45.65 -22.62 6.22
C ALA A 508 -45.56 -21.39 7.15
N SER A 509 -44.44 -20.66 7.11
CA SER A 509 -44.26 -19.37 7.79
C SER A 509 -45.20 -18.29 7.30
N GLY A 510 -45.81 -18.49 6.12
CA GLY A 510 -46.63 -17.49 5.47
C GLY A 510 -45.82 -16.46 4.67
N ALA A 511 -44.58 -16.75 4.28
CA ALA A 511 -43.86 -15.99 3.26
C ALA A 511 -44.21 -16.46 1.83
N ASN A 512 -44.01 -15.60 0.84
CA ASN A 512 -44.03 -15.98 -0.58
C ASN A 512 -42.67 -16.57 -0.97
N LEU A 513 -42.66 -17.81 -1.45
CA LEU A 513 -41.46 -18.43 -2.00
C LEU A 513 -41.52 -18.39 -3.52
N TYR A 514 -40.50 -17.78 -4.12
CA TYR A 514 -40.27 -17.77 -5.56
C TYR A 514 -39.04 -18.59 -5.91
N ARG A 515 -39.10 -19.36 -6.99
CA ARG A 515 -37.99 -20.21 -7.43
C ARG A 515 -37.78 -20.11 -8.93
N ILE A 516 -36.54 -20.15 -9.37
CA ILE A 516 -36.20 -20.18 -10.79
C ILE A 516 -34.91 -20.96 -11.05
N ASP A 517 -34.94 -21.84 -12.05
CA ASP A 517 -33.73 -22.47 -12.61
C ASP A 517 -33.05 -21.48 -13.55
N VAL A 518 -32.11 -20.70 -13.03
CA VAL A 518 -31.38 -19.65 -13.78
C VAL A 518 -30.38 -20.22 -14.79
N GLU A 519 -30.10 -21.52 -14.74
CA GLU A 519 -29.28 -22.19 -15.76
C GLU A 519 -30.10 -22.53 -17.01
N ASN A 520 -31.37 -22.91 -16.84
CA ASN A 520 -32.25 -23.34 -17.94
C ASN A 520 -33.23 -22.27 -18.42
N HIS A 521 -33.55 -21.27 -17.59
CA HIS A 521 -34.60 -20.28 -17.86
C HIS A 521 -34.10 -18.84 -17.91
N ALA A 522 -32.78 -18.61 -17.96
CA ALA A 522 -32.18 -17.29 -18.14
C ALA A 522 -31.14 -17.31 -19.27
N HIS A 523 -30.82 -16.14 -19.85
CA HIS A 523 -29.71 -16.06 -20.80
C HIS A 523 -28.38 -16.20 -20.04
N ARG A 524 -27.57 -17.16 -20.49
CA ARG A 524 -26.26 -17.46 -19.89
C ARG A 524 -25.17 -16.66 -20.57
N PHE A 525 -24.16 -16.30 -19.78
CA PHE A 525 -23.00 -15.53 -20.24
C PHE A 525 -23.37 -14.14 -20.83
N THR A 526 -24.52 -13.61 -20.40
CA THR A 526 -24.98 -12.24 -20.61
C THR A 526 -25.19 -11.54 -19.26
N TYR A 527 -25.18 -10.22 -19.26
CA TYR A 527 -25.62 -9.43 -18.10
C TYR A 527 -27.16 -9.44 -18.05
N PRO A 528 -27.78 -9.44 -16.86
CA PRO A 528 -27.17 -9.63 -15.54
C PRO A 528 -26.75 -11.09 -15.28
N ALA A 529 -25.74 -11.27 -14.43
CA ALA A 529 -25.32 -12.59 -13.94
C ALA A 529 -26.44 -13.28 -13.13
N PRO A 530 -26.36 -14.61 -12.86
CA PRO A 530 -27.39 -15.33 -12.09
C PRO A 530 -27.75 -14.70 -10.74
N GLY A 531 -26.76 -14.17 -10.01
CA GLY A 531 -26.95 -13.49 -8.74
C GLY A 531 -27.81 -12.23 -8.85
N LYS A 532 -27.43 -11.31 -9.76
CA LYS A 532 -28.19 -10.08 -10.04
C LYS A 532 -29.56 -10.41 -10.65
N THR A 533 -29.66 -11.36 -11.59
CA THR A 533 -30.95 -11.85 -12.13
C THR A 533 -31.91 -12.29 -11.01
N THR A 534 -31.39 -13.04 -10.02
CA THR A 534 -32.19 -13.48 -8.86
C THR A 534 -32.59 -12.30 -7.97
N GLY A 535 -31.69 -11.32 -7.80
CA GLY A 535 -31.95 -10.07 -7.07
C GLY A 535 -33.06 -9.24 -7.73
N GLU A 536 -32.99 -9.03 -9.04
CA GLU A 536 -33.99 -8.27 -9.79
C GLU A 536 -35.39 -8.93 -9.76
N ILE A 537 -35.44 -10.26 -9.86
CA ILE A 537 -36.68 -11.01 -9.66
C ILE A 537 -37.19 -10.80 -8.23
N HIS A 538 -36.30 -10.87 -7.24
CA HIS A 538 -36.65 -10.69 -5.83
C HIS A 538 -37.26 -9.30 -5.59
N ASP A 539 -36.56 -8.24 -5.98
CA ASP A 539 -36.96 -6.85 -5.77
C ASP A 539 -38.33 -6.58 -6.42
N ARG A 540 -38.54 -7.04 -7.66
CA ARG A 540 -39.84 -6.94 -8.35
C ARG A 540 -40.95 -7.67 -7.59
N LYS A 541 -40.70 -8.87 -7.03
CA LYS A 541 -41.72 -9.62 -6.27
C LYS A 541 -41.99 -9.06 -4.87
N VAL A 542 -41.01 -8.44 -4.23
CA VAL A 542 -41.20 -7.67 -2.99
C VAL A 542 -42.16 -6.51 -3.24
N GLU A 543 -41.93 -5.72 -4.29
CA GLU A 543 -42.80 -4.59 -4.65
C GLU A 543 -44.22 -5.01 -5.06
N GLU A 544 -44.34 -6.06 -5.88
CA GLU A 544 -45.63 -6.58 -6.34
C GLU A 544 -46.50 -7.07 -5.19
N THR A 545 -45.89 -7.77 -4.22
CA THR A 545 -46.64 -8.41 -3.13
C THR A 545 -46.83 -7.52 -1.91
N GLY A 546 -45.81 -6.74 -1.53
CA GLY A 546 -45.78 -6.01 -0.25
C GLY A 546 -45.87 -6.91 0.98
N GLU A 547 -45.56 -8.20 0.83
CA GLU A 547 -45.58 -9.24 1.86
C GLU A 547 -44.17 -9.87 1.99
N PRO A 548 -43.85 -10.63 3.05
CA PRO A 548 -42.54 -11.28 3.16
C PRO A 548 -42.25 -12.19 1.95
N VAL A 549 -41.04 -12.10 1.41
CA VAL A 549 -40.61 -12.81 0.19
C VAL A 549 -39.32 -13.58 0.45
N ILE A 550 -39.24 -14.78 -0.13
CA ILE A 550 -38.03 -15.56 -0.30
C ILE A 550 -37.89 -15.84 -1.79
N THR A 551 -36.69 -15.66 -2.35
CA THR A 551 -36.41 -15.95 -3.76
C THR A 551 -35.17 -16.82 -3.88
N ILE A 552 -35.30 -17.93 -4.59
CA ILE A 552 -34.22 -18.90 -4.83
C ILE A 552 -33.97 -19.00 -6.33
N GLY A 553 -32.83 -18.47 -6.77
CA GLY A 553 -32.32 -18.71 -8.12
C GLY A 553 -31.28 -19.82 -8.08
N TYR A 554 -31.52 -20.94 -8.76
CA TYR A 554 -30.64 -22.11 -8.67
C TYR A 554 -30.11 -22.57 -10.03
N GLY A 555 -28.89 -23.07 -10.02
CA GLY A 555 -28.22 -23.66 -11.18
C GLY A 555 -28.01 -25.16 -11.02
N PRO A 556 -27.03 -25.75 -11.73
CA PRO A 556 -26.74 -27.17 -11.62
C PRO A 556 -26.10 -27.53 -10.27
N ASP A 557 -25.27 -26.65 -9.71
CA ASP A 557 -24.41 -26.89 -8.54
C ASP A 557 -24.38 -25.72 -7.54
N PHE A 558 -25.32 -24.78 -7.66
CA PHE A 558 -25.44 -23.64 -6.77
C PHE A 558 -26.89 -23.18 -6.58
N ALA A 559 -27.13 -22.42 -5.51
CA ALA A 559 -28.34 -21.65 -5.29
C ALA A 559 -28.00 -20.28 -4.71
N VAL A 560 -28.64 -19.23 -5.24
CA VAL A 560 -28.62 -17.86 -4.75
C VAL A 560 -29.92 -17.60 -4.00
N LEU A 561 -29.81 -17.01 -2.82
CA LEU A 561 -30.88 -16.88 -1.85
C LEU A 561 -31.05 -15.39 -1.52
N ARG A 562 -32.30 -14.91 -1.59
CA ARG A 562 -32.70 -13.57 -1.20
C ARG A 562 -33.95 -13.65 -0.33
N SER A 563 -34.03 -12.82 0.71
CA SER A 563 -35.26 -12.64 1.48
C SER A 563 -35.52 -11.18 1.85
N ASP A 564 -36.81 -10.88 1.99
CA ASP A 564 -37.34 -9.64 2.55
C ASP A 564 -38.37 -10.01 3.62
N GLY A 565 -38.16 -9.53 4.85
CA GLY A 565 -39.05 -9.85 5.98
C GLY A 565 -38.98 -11.29 6.49
N VAL A 566 -37.95 -12.05 6.10
CA VAL A 566 -37.71 -13.43 6.54
C VAL A 566 -36.26 -13.60 6.94
N ARG A 567 -36.02 -14.15 8.13
CA ARG A 567 -34.68 -14.38 8.67
C ARG A 567 -34.10 -15.71 8.17
N LEU A 568 -33.12 -15.65 7.27
CA LEU A 568 -32.43 -16.80 6.71
C LEU A 568 -31.06 -16.97 7.38
N ASP A 569 -30.97 -17.82 8.39
CA ASP A 569 -29.68 -18.17 9.02
C ASP A 569 -28.90 -19.16 8.12
N ILE A 570 -28.28 -18.64 7.06
CA ILE A 570 -27.60 -19.43 6.03
C ILE A 570 -26.47 -20.30 6.60
N PRO A 571 -25.58 -19.81 7.48
CA PRO A 571 -24.55 -20.66 8.08
C PRO A 571 -25.13 -21.88 8.80
N THR A 572 -26.16 -21.68 9.63
CA THR A 572 -26.84 -22.78 10.32
C THR A 572 -27.51 -23.74 9.32
N MET A 573 -28.13 -23.22 8.26
CA MET A 573 -28.71 -24.05 7.20
C MET A 573 -27.65 -24.90 6.48
N VAL A 574 -26.45 -24.36 6.23
CA VAL A 574 -25.34 -25.10 5.59
C VAL A 574 -24.83 -26.22 6.49
N GLU A 575 -24.66 -25.97 7.79
CA GLU A 575 -24.28 -27.00 8.77
C GLU A 575 -25.31 -28.13 8.80
N ASP A 576 -26.59 -27.78 8.98
CA ASP A 576 -27.69 -28.73 9.00
C ASP A 576 -27.76 -29.57 7.70
N LEU A 577 -27.62 -28.93 6.54
CA LEU A 577 -27.68 -29.61 5.25
C LEU A 577 -26.55 -30.62 5.10
N ASN A 578 -25.34 -30.32 5.61
CA ASN A 578 -24.23 -31.27 5.59
C ASN A 578 -24.44 -32.46 6.55
N ASP A 579 -25.05 -32.22 7.71
CA ASP A 579 -25.40 -33.27 8.67
C ASP A 579 -26.51 -34.20 8.14
N GLU A 580 -27.54 -33.63 7.52
CA GLU A 580 -28.69 -34.35 6.97
C GLU A 580 -28.39 -35.06 5.64
N LEU A 581 -27.54 -34.46 4.81
CA LEU A 581 -27.20 -34.96 3.47
C LEU A 581 -25.69 -35.24 3.32
N PRO A 582 -25.13 -36.25 4.03
CA PRO A 582 -23.73 -36.63 3.86
C PRO A 582 -23.36 -36.87 2.40
N GLY A 583 -22.33 -36.18 1.93
CA GLY A 583 -21.88 -36.22 0.53
C GLY A 583 -22.54 -35.21 -0.42
N ALA A 584 -23.43 -34.34 0.08
CA ALA A 584 -23.92 -33.18 -0.66
C ALA A 584 -22.82 -32.13 -0.89
N GLY A 585 -21.83 -32.07 0.02
CA GLY A 585 -20.72 -31.12 -0.06
C GLY A 585 -21.22 -29.69 -0.11
N VAL A 586 -22.17 -29.36 0.78
CA VAL A 586 -22.76 -28.02 0.82
C VAL A 586 -21.72 -27.07 1.40
N SER A 587 -21.45 -25.98 0.70
CA SER A 587 -20.58 -24.90 1.18
C SER A 587 -21.14 -23.56 0.72
N GLY A 588 -20.61 -22.47 1.27
CA GLY A 588 -21.08 -21.11 1.01
C GLY A 588 -21.51 -20.43 2.30
N GLY A 589 -22.10 -19.26 2.15
CA GLY A 589 -22.38 -18.36 3.26
C GLY A 589 -23.27 -17.21 2.84
N GLY A 590 -23.40 -16.24 3.75
CA GLY A 590 -24.23 -15.08 3.57
C GLY A 590 -24.68 -14.48 4.90
N HIS A 591 -25.48 -13.43 4.80
CA HIS A 591 -26.14 -12.78 5.93
C HIS A 591 -27.57 -13.31 6.12
N LEU A 592 -28.31 -12.69 7.03
CA LEU A 592 -29.69 -13.06 7.36
C LEU A 592 -30.70 -12.88 6.22
N VAL A 593 -30.35 -12.17 5.14
CA VAL A 593 -31.26 -11.81 4.04
C VAL A 593 -30.73 -12.14 2.64
N VAL A 594 -29.44 -12.45 2.52
CA VAL A 594 -28.80 -12.78 1.25
C VAL A 594 -27.75 -13.84 1.50
N GLY A 595 -27.67 -14.82 0.61
CA GLY A 595 -26.57 -15.77 0.62
C GLY A 595 -26.49 -16.57 -0.66
N SER A 596 -25.45 -17.39 -0.74
CA SER A 596 -25.34 -18.39 -1.79
C SER A 596 -24.73 -19.67 -1.25
N ILE A 597 -25.19 -20.79 -1.79
CA ILE A 597 -24.64 -22.11 -1.47
C ILE A 597 -24.21 -22.81 -2.75
N ARG A 598 -23.18 -23.63 -2.64
CA ARG A 598 -22.74 -24.60 -3.64
C ARG A 598 -22.98 -26.01 -3.13
N PHE A 599 -23.17 -26.94 -4.03
CA PHE A 599 -23.38 -28.35 -3.72
C PHE A 599 -23.00 -29.23 -4.89
N VAL A 600 -22.78 -30.52 -4.64
CA VAL A 600 -22.52 -31.49 -5.71
C VAL A 600 -23.73 -31.53 -6.67
N PRO A 601 -23.55 -31.36 -7.99
CA PRO A 601 -24.69 -31.24 -8.91
C PRO A 601 -25.67 -32.42 -8.89
N GLY A 602 -25.17 -33.64 -8.63
CA GLY A 602 -26.02 -34.83 -8.50
C GLY A 602 -26.90 -34.86 -7.24
N MET A 603 -26.68 -33.96 -6.30
CA MET A 603 -27.44 -33.82 -5.04
C MET A 603 -28.42 -32.65 -5.07
N ARG A 604 -28.46 -31.88 -6.17
CA ARG A 604 -29.26 -30.65 -6.33
C ARG A 604 -30.69 -30.76 -5.83
N GLU A 605 -31.47 -31.72 -6.33
CA GLU A 605 -32.89 -31.86 -5.95
C GLU A 605 -33.03 -32.05 -4.44
N ARG A 606 -32.21 -32.93 -3.85
CA ARG A 606 -32.25 -33.22 -2.41
C ARG A 606 -31.84 -32.03 -1.55
N VAL A 607 -30.84 -31.27 -1.99
CA VAL A 607 -30.37 -30.07 -1.28
C VAL A 607 -31.41 -28.96 -1.35
N LEU A 608 -31.96 -28.70 -2.54
CA LEU A 608 -33.00 -27.67 -2.71
C LEU A 608 -34.27 -28.01 -1.92
N ASP A 609 -34.73 -29.26 -1.95
CA ASP A 609 -35.91 -29.68 -1.17
C ASP A 609 -35.70 -29.45 0.34
N ALA A 610 -34.55 -29.88 0.88
CA ALA A 610 -34.22 -29.69 2.29
C ALA A 610 -34.02 -28.21 2.66
N LEU A 611 -33.38 -27.43 1.79
CA LEU A 611 -33.21 -25.99 1.97
C LEU A 611 -34.57 -25.29 2.03
N ILE A 612 -35.47 -25.60 1.09
CA ILE A 612 -36.81 -25.03 1.03
C ILE A 612 -37.62 -25.39 2.28
N GLU A 613 -37.51 -26.63 2.78
CA GLU A 613 -38.18 -27.05 4.03
C GLU A 613 -37.73 -26.19 5.20
N LYS A 614 -36.42 -25.94 5.35
CA LYS A 614 -35.87 -25.08 6.40
C LYS A 614 -36.32 -23.63 6.23
N MET A 615 -36.26 -23.08 5.02
CA MET A 615 -36.71 -21.72 4.72
C MET A 615 -38.22 -21.54 4.93
N ALA A 616 -39.00 -22.58 4.70
CA ALA A 616 -40.44 -22.56 4.91
C ALA A 616 -40.85 -22.42 6.37
N GLU A 617 -39.96 -22.82 7.30
CA GLU A 617 -40.15 -22.71 8.75
C GLU A 617 -39.47 -21.47 9.36
N ALA A 618 -38.72 -20.72 8.56
CA ALA A 618 -37.97 -19.54 9.00
C ALA A 618 -38.90 -18.46 9.59
N GLU A 619 -38.38 -17.75 10.60
CA GLU A 619 -39.11 -16.70 11.30
C GLU A 619 -39.33 -15.47 10.40
N LEU A 620 -40.54 -14.92 10.46
CA LEU A 620 -40.85 -13.63 9.85
C LEU A 620 -40.31 -12.52 10.76
N ASP A 621 -39.59 -11.58 10.16
CA ASP A 621 -38.96 -10.48 10.89
C ASP A 621 -39.27 -9.17 10.17
N ASP A 622 -40.14 -8.35 10.76
CA ASP A 622 -40.55 -7.08 10.17
C ASP A 622 -39.40 -6.06 10.07
N ASP A 623 -38.36 -6.20 10.90
CA ASP A 623 -37.18 -5.31 10.89
C ASP A 623 -36.29 -5.59 9.64
N LEU A 624 -36.49 -6.74 8.99
CA LEU A 624 -35.78 -7.13 7.76
C LEU A 624 -36.52 -6.69 6.48
N ARG A 625 -37.57 -5.89 6.57
CA ARG A 625 -38.35 -5.45 5.39
C ARG A 625 -37.79 -4.18 4.78
N SER A 626 -37.68 -4.18 3.46
CA SER A 626 -37.26 -3.03 2.65
C SER A 626 -38.44 -2.17 2.20
N ALA A 627 -39.61 -2.77 1.99
CA ALA A 627 -40.82 -2.04 1.60
C ALA A 627 -41.61 -1.50 2.81
N PRO A 628 -42.12 -0.25 2.77
CA PRO A 628 -42.99 0.26 3.83
C PRO A 628 -44.28 -0.56 3.93
N GLN A 629 -44.68 -0.92 5.16
CA GLN A 629 -45.92 -1.65 5.43
C GLN A 629 -47.14 -0.86 4.88
N ARG A 630 -47.91 -1.47 3.97
CA ARG A 630 -49.14 -0.89 3.41
C ARG A 630 -50.32 -0.88 4.38
#